data_AF-A0A7G9YDW1-F1
#
_entry.id   AF-A0A7G9YDW1-F1
#
_cell.length_a   1.000
_cell.length_b   1.000
_cell.length_c   1.000
_cell.angle_alpha   90.00
_cell.angle_beta   90.00
_cell.angle_gamma   90.00
#
_symmetry.space_group_name_H-M   'P 1'
#
loop_
_entity.id
_entity.type
_entity.pdbx_description
1 polymer ?
#
loop_
_entity_poly.entity_id
_entity_poly.type
_entity_poly.pdbx_seq_one_letter_code
_entity_poly.pdbx_strand_id
1 'polypeptide(L)'
;MASKYSDVAVRFSEEDKLGFKDYAEGVIDIIENISTEDTPFTIGIFGSWGSGKTSFMQIMENILQSMSYETVFFKSWEYGNEEKPWIPFMS
;
A
#
# COMPACT_ATOMS: atom_id res chain seq x y z
N MET A 1 -3.35 3.08 32.74
CA MET A 1 -4.50 2.79 31.85
C MET A 1 -4.19 3.47 30.53
N ALA A 2 -3.45 2.79 29.64
CA ALA A 2 -2.98 3.37 28.37
C ALA A 2 -3.95 2.98 27.25
N SER A 3 -4.27 3.96 26.40
CA SER A 3 -5.18 3.87 25.26
C SER A 3 -4.87 2.67 24.36
N LYS A 4 -5.84 1.78 24.17
CA LYS A 4 -5.74 0.51 23.42
C LYS A 4 -6.24 0.64 21.96
N TYR A 5 -6.04 1.81 21.36
CA TYR A 5 -6.34 2.07 19.96
C TYR A 5 -5.18 2.85 19.38
N SER A 6 -4.31 2.17 18.64
CA SER A 6 -3.24 2.82 17.89
C SER A 6 -3.64 2.84 16.41
N ASP A 7 -3.54 4.01 15.78
CA ASP A 7 -3.67 4.20 14.31
C ASP A 7 -2.46 3.62 13.54
N VAL A 8 -1.91 2.50 14.03
CA VAL A 8 -0.84 1.78 13.35
C VAL A 8 -1.51 0.83 12.37
N ALA A 9 -1.19 1.02 11.10
CA ALA A 9 -1.71 0.15 10.07
C ALA A 9 -1.22 -1.30 10.29
N VAL A 10 -2.14 -2.22 10.03
CA VAL A 10 -1.99 -3.67 10.20
C VAL A 10 -0.76 -4.15 9.43
N ARG A 11 0.20 -4.75 10.13
CA ARG A 11 1.46 -5.22 9.53
C ARG A 11 1.51 -6.72 9.31
N PHE A 12 0.68 -7.47 10.03
CA PHE A 12 0.69 -8.93 10.02
C PHE A 12 -0.69 -9.51 9.74
N SER A 13 -0.75 -10.65 9.06
CA SER A 13 -2.01 -11.36 8.73
C SER A 13 -2.87 -11.68 9.97
N GLU A 14 -2.24 -11.83 11.13
CA GLU A 14 -2.90 -12.10 12.43
C GLU A 14 -3.69 -10.88 12.96
N GLU A 15 -3.37 -9.68 12.47
CA GLU A 15 -4.04 -8.42 12.80
C GLU A 15 -5.12 -8.03 11.76
N ASP A 16 -5.19 -8.74 10.62
CA ASP A 16 -6.13 -8.51 9.54
C ASP A 16 -7.53 -9.09 9.84
N LYS A 17 -8.23 -8.42 10.74
CA LYS A 17 -9.59 -8.82 11.16
C LYS A 17 -10.67 -8.59 10.09
N LEU A 18 -10.32 -7.94 8.97
CA LEU A 18 -11.25 -7.58 7.90
C LEU A 18 -11.02 -8.41 6.62
N GLY A 19 -10.05 -9.33 6.61
CA GLY A 19 -9.72 -10.16 5.45
C GLY A 19 -9.15 -9.36 4.28
N PHE A 20 -8.54 -8.21 4.54
CA PHE A 20 -7.88 -7.37 3.54
C PHE A 20 -6.77 -8.07 2.77
N LYS A 21 -6.13 -9.10 3.37
CA LYS A 21 -5.14 -9.93 2.70
C LYS A 21 -5.73 -10.62 1.47
N ASP A 22 -6.88 -11.28 1.59
CA ASP A 22 -7.50 -12.00 0.47
C ASP A 22 -7.85 -11.04 -0.68
N TYR A 23 -8.34 -9.84 -0.34
CA TYR A 23 -8.59 -8.79 -1.34
C TYR A 23 -7.29 -8.26 -1.96
N ALA A 24 -6.23 -8.10 -1.17
CA ALA A 24 -4.93 -7.62 -1.64
C ALA A 24 -4.28 -8.63 -2.60
N GLU A 25 -4.33 -9.93 -2.28
CA GLU A 25 -3.86 -11.01 -3.15
C GLU A 25 -4.61 -10.99 -4.49
N GLY A 26 -5.95 -10.87 -4.47
CA GLY A 26 -6.72 -10.78 -5.71
C GLY A 26 -6.39 -9.55 -6.57
N VAL A 27 -6.06 -8.40 -5.96
CA VAL A 27 -5.61 -7.21 -6.70
C VAL A 27 -4.20 -7.42 -7.26
N ILE A 28 -3.31 -8.06 -6.52
CA ILE A 28 -1.94 -8.35 -6.95
C ILE A 28 -1.94 -9.35 -8.11
N ASP A 29 -2.76 -10.39 -8.07
CA ASP A 29 -2.94 -11.32 -9.18
C ASP A 29 -3.33 -10.58 -10.46
N ILE A 30 -4.22 -9.58 -10.38
CA ILE A 30 -4.57 -8.73 -11.52
C ILE A 30 -3.35 -7.95 -12.00
N ILE A 31 -2.57 -7.34 -11.09
CA ILE A 31 -1.36 -6.58 -11.43
C ILE A 31 -0.34 -7.46 -12.17
N GLU A 32 -0.08 -8.69 -11.70
CA GLU A 32 0.89 -9.61 -12.31
C GLU A 32 0.47 -10.09 -13.71
N ASN A 33 -0.83 -10.16 -13.98
CA ASN A 33 -1.36 -10.64 -15.26
C ASN A 33 -1.63 -9.50 -16.26
N ILE A 34 -1.39 -8.24 -15.89
CA ILE A 34 -1.47 -7.12 -16.82
C ILE A 34 -0.17 -7.03 -17.62
N SER A 35 -0.31 -6.99 -18.96
CA SER A 35 0.81 -6.72 -19.86
C SER A 35 1.33 -5.31 -19.64
N THR A 36 2.47 -5.17 -18.97
CA THR A 36 3.12 -3.88 -18.70
C THR A 36 4.13 -3.47 -19.77
N GLU A 37 4.28 -4.28 -20.83
CA GLU A 37 5.30 -4.09 -21.88
C GLU A 37 5.22 -2.71 -22.56
N ASP A 38 4.05 -2.07 -22.58
CA ASP A 38 3.85 -0.79 -23.28
C ASP A 38 3.14 0.31 -22.49
N THR A 39 2.57 0.05 -21.31
CA THR A 39 1.77 1.08 -20.59
C THR A 39 1.76 0.88 -19.08
N PRO A 40 2.19 1.89 -18.29
CA PRO A 40 2.02 1.89 -16.84
C PRO A 40 0.55 1.75 -16.45
N PHE A 41 0.26 0.87 -15.49
CA PHE A 41 -1.08 0.67 -14.95
C PHE A 41 -1.29 1.48 -13.67
N THR A 42 -2.52 1.93 -13.41
CA THR A 42 -2.85 2.73 -12.22
C THR A 42 -4.17 2.26 -11.60
N ILE A 43 -4.15 2.01 -10.29
CA ILE A 43 -5.34 1.63 -9.49
C ILE A 43 -5.66 2.74 -8.49
N GLY A 44 -6.94 3.08 -8.37
CA GLY A 44 -7.45 3.93 -7.29
C GLY A 44 -8.09 3.11 -6.17
N ILE A 45 -7.66 3.33 -4.93
CA ILE A 45 -8.26 2.73 -3.74
C ILE A 45 -9.23 3.73 -3.08
N PHE A 46 -10.52 3.42 -3.09
CA PHE A 46 -11.57 4.30 -2.58
C PHE A 46 -12.21 3.74 -1.30
N GLY A 47 -12.67 4.63 -0.42
CA GLY A 47 -13.31 4.26 0.83
C GLY A 47 -13.45 5.43 1.80
N SER A 48 -14.36 5.33 2.76
CA SER A 48 -14.59 6.35 3.80
C SER A 48 -13.34 6.60 4.66
N TRP A 49 -13.30 7.74 5.35
CA TRP A 49 -12.23 7.99 6.33
C TRP A 49 -12.23 6.90 7.41
N GLY A 50 -11.04 6.40 7.78
CA GLY A 50 -10.89 5.31 8.74
C GLY A 50 -11.23 3.91 8.21
N SER A 51 -11.56 3.74 6.91
CA SER A 51 -11.87 2.43 6.33
C SER A 51 -10.67 1.50 6.13
N GLY A 52 -9.46 1.90 6.56
CA GLY A 52 -8.25 1.07 6.47
C GLY A 52 -7.53 1.08 5.12
N LYS A 53 -7.79 2.06 4.22
CA LYS A 53 -7.09 2.17 2.91
C LYS A 53 -5.57 2.14 3.01
N THR A 54 -5.01 2.90 3.96
CA THR A 54 -3.55 2.91 4.20
C THR A 54 -3.05 1.54 4.65
N SER A 55 -3.81 0.84 5.49
CA SER A 55 -3.48 -0.52 5.91
C SER A 55 -3.55 -1.50 4.74
N PHE A 56 -4.56 -1.39 3.89
CA PHE A 56 -4.67 -2.17 2.67
C PHE A 56 -3.46 -1.97 1.75
N MET A 57 -3.03 -0.72 1.53
CA MET A 57 -1.82 -0.42 0.75
C MET A 57 -0.54 -1.03 1.36
N GLN A 58 -0.40 -1.01 2.69
CA GLN A 58 0.76 -1.62 3.37
C GLN A 58 0.75 -3.15 3.30
N ILE A 59 -0.43 -3.77 3.37
CA ILE A 59 -0.56 -5.23 3.15
C ILE A 59 -0.13 -5.57 1.73
N MET A 60 -0.60 -4.82 0.73
CA MET A 60 -0.18 -5.00 -0.66
C MET A 60 1.34 -4.82 -0.83
N GLU A 61 1.91 -3.78 -0.22
CA GLU A 61 3.36 -3.55 -0.22
C GLU A 61 4.14 -4.75 0.32
N ASN A 62 3.74 -5.28 1.48
CA ASN A 62 4.40 -6.44 2.09
C ASN A 62 4.35 -7.68 1.18
N ILE A 63 3.20 -7.93 0.54
CA ILE A 63 3.04 -9.05 -0.40
C ILE A 63 3.96 -8.86 -1.61
N LEU A 64 3.92 -7.69 -2.24
CA LEU A 64 4.76 -7.36 -3.41
C LEU A 64 6.27 -7.47 -3.09
N GLN A 65 6.72 -6.95 -1.94
CA GLN A 65 8.11 -7.08 -1.50
C GLN A 65 8.49 -8.55 -1.27
N SER A 66 7.59 -9.36 -0.70
CA SER A 66 7.82 -10.81 -0.53
C SER A 66 7.96 -11.57 -1.87
N MET A 67 7.43 -10.99 -2.94
CA MET A 67 7.53 -11.48 -4.32
C MET A 67 8.72 -10.85 -5.07
N SER A 68 9.60 -10.12 -4.38
CA SER A 68 10.78 -9.44 -4.93
C SER A 68 10.49 -8.25 -5.87
N TYR A 69 9.28 -7.66 -5.79
CA TYR A 69 9.02 -6.37 -6.44
C TYR A 69 9.58 -5.22 -5.59
N GLU A 70 10.17 -4.22 -6.25
CA GLU A 70 10.46 -2.96 -5.58
C GLU A 70 9.19 -2.11 -5.42
N THR A 71 8.98 -1.60 -4.21
CA THR A 71 7.83 -0.77 -3.88
C THR A 71 8.29 0.56 -3.30
N VAL A 72 7.55 1.62 -3.63
CA VAL A 72 7.79 2.96 -3.07
C VAL A 72 6.50 3.46 -2.44
N PHE A 73 6.51 3.60 -1.11
CA PHE A 73 5.40 4.19 -0.38
C PHE A 73 5.54 5.72 -0.33
N PHE A 74 4.68 6.43 -1.05
CA PHE A 74 4.71 7.89 -1.12
C PHE A 74 3.50 8.52 -0.41
N LYS A 75 3.77 9.43 0.53
CA LYS A 75 2.75 10.25 1.19
C LYS A 75 2.82 11.69 0.67
N SER A 76 1.82 12.10 -0.09
CA SER A 76 1.82 13.40 -0.77
C SER A 76 1.91 14.62 0.17
N TRP A 77 1.41 14.51 1.40
CA TRP A 77 1.42 15.63 2.35
C TRP A 77 2.78 15.85 3.04
N GLU A 78 3.64 14.83 3.10
CA GLU A 78 4.97 14.95 3.72
C GLU A 78 5.92 15.76 2.82
N TYR A 79 5.66 15.77 1.50
CA TYR A 79 6.50 16.42 0.49
C TYR A 79 5.82 17.56 -0.27
N GLY A 80 4.69 18.07 0.25
CA GLY A 80 3.87 19.05 -0.46
C GLY A 80 4.56 20.38 -0.80
N ASN A 81 5.72 20.67 -0.18
CA ASN A 81 6.53 21.86 -0.44
C ASN A 81 7.85 21.56 -1.18
N GLU A 82 8.12 20.31 -1.57
CA GLU A 82 9.35 19.95 -2.27
C GLU A 82 9.17 19.96 -3.79
N GLU A 83 10.08 20.63 -4.50
CA GLU A 83 10.06 20.72 -5.97
C GLU A 83 10.33 19.36 -6.65
N LYS A 84 11.01 18.44 -5.95
CA LYS A 84 11.40 17.12 -6.47
C LYS A 84 11.17 16.01 -5.43
N PRO A 85 9.91 15.63 -5.17
CA PRO A 85 9.54 14.68 -4.11
C PRO A 85 10.08 13.25 -4.31
N TRP A 86 10.65 12.94 -5.48
CA TRP A 86 11.20 11.62 -5.79
C TRP A 86 12.66 11.42 -5.35
N ILE A 87 13.39 12.49 -5.02
CA ILE A 87 14.82 12.42 -4.64
C ILE A 87 15.10 11.43 -3.48
N PRO A 88 14.29 11.36 -2.42
CA PRO A 88 14.52 10.44 -1.32
C PRO A 88 14.50 8.95 -1.71
N PHE A 89 13.96 8.61 -2.88
CA PHE A 89 13.84 7.24 -3.37
C PHE A 89 14.90 6.86 -4.43
N MET A 90 15.88 7.74 -4.68
CA MET A 90 16.96 7.52 -5.67
C MET A 90 18.29 7.03 -5.07
N SER A 91 18.34 6.71 -3.78
CA SER A 91 19.55 6.25 -3.06
C SER A 91 19.51 4.77 -2.74
#